data_AF-A0A956JJ23-F1
#
_entry.id   AF-A0A956JJ23-F1
#
_cell.length_a   1.000
_cell.length_b   1.000
_cell.length_c   1.000
_cell.angle_alpha   90.00
_cell.angle_beta   90.00
_cell.angle_gamma   90.00
#
_symmetry.space_group_name_H-M   'P 1'
#
loop_
_entity.id
_entity.type
_entity.pdbx_description
1 polymer ?
#
loop_
_entity_poly.entity_id
_entity_poly.type
_entity_poly.pdbx_seq_one_letter_code
_entity_poly.pdbx_strand_id
1 'polypeptide(L)'
;MSTLPALASVFALTLTAAEPAESGASAGGSISLSSEDGVKTDASKSKKSKGAKKSKKGDASGQPFLKRYAPERNMMEVGIFGGVLLPSQQHELYDPNNAWQRYKRIAPDIGLRFAFYPLKFLGAEVEGAVMPTKTEDDGSAVLYGFRGHLIAQLPYRIAPFVLGGIGALGSSSDALGSDIDMAMHFGGGVKFFINRFLALRLDVRDNVSAAVQVENGRTNHVEILLGLSATLGRKKQEEAKNLIDSDGDGLWDPGQGVPAAEEDRCPNEPGPASNQGCPLVDSDGDGLWDPGQGAPADEEDKCPNEPGPKSTQGCPLVDSDGDGFWDPGQGAPEAEEDRCPDEPGPKETQGCP
;
A
#
# COMPACT_ATOMS: atom_id res chain seq x y z
N MET A 1 -72.39 0.07 4.72
CA MET A 1 -72.63 0.92 5.90
C MET A 1 -71.99 0.19 7.07
N SER A 2 -70.88 0.57 7.69
CA SER A 2 -70.35 1.91 7.94
C SER A 2 -68.81 1.90 7.88
N THR A 3 -68.27 3.09 7.73
CA THR A 3 -66.91 3.52 7.39
C THR A 3 -65.86 3.34 8.49
N LEU A 4 -64.66 2.93 8.07
CA LEU A 4 -63.29 3.32 8.49
C LEU A 4 -63.16 4.67 9.26
N PRO A 5 -62.13 4.89 10.10
CA PRO A 5 -60.76 5.01 9.57
C PRO A 5 -59.58 4.47 10.39
N ALA A 6 -58.50 4.34 9.63
CA ALA A 6 -57.12 4.00 9.99
C ALA A 6 -56.43 5.11 10.79
N LEU A 7 -55.49 4.72 11.65
CA LEU A 7 -54.50 5.60 12.26
C LEU A 7 -53.11 5.00 12.04
N ALA A 8 -52.45 5.49 11.00
CA ALA A 8 -51.02 5.36 10.78
C ALA A 8 -50.32 6.52 11.49
N SER A 9 -49.50 6.25 12.50
CA SER A 9 -48.60 7.25 13.09
C SER A 9 -47.21 7.12 12.49
N VAL A 10 -46.90 8.06 11.61
CA VAL A 10 -45.56 8.35 11.10
C VAL A 10 -44.81 9.14 12.18
N PHE A 11 -43.73 8.58 12.72
CA PHE A 11 -42.80 9.31 13.58
C PHE A 11 -41.88 10.15 12.70
N ALA A 12 -42.19 11.45 12.57
CA ALA A 12 -41.31 12.44 11.96
C ALA A 12 -40.28 12.90 13.00
N LEU A 13 -39.01 12.58 12.78
CA LEU A 13 -37.89 13.09 13.57
C LEU A 13 -37.55 14.50 13.08
N THR A 14 -38.06 15.53 13.74
CA THR A 14 -37.69 16.93 13.48
C THR A 14 -36.32 17.23 14.08
N LEU A 15 -35.34 17.48 13.21
CA LEU A 15 -34.01 17.96 13.54
C LEU A 15 -34.10 19.48 13.85
N THR A 16 -34.00 19.87 15.12
CA THR A 16 -33.87 21.30 15.49
C THR A 16 -32.42 21.73 15.28
N ALA A 17 -32.21 22.61 14.31
CA ALA A 17 -30.98 23.35 14.10
C ALA A 17 -30.83 24.43 15.19
N ALA A 18 -29.64 24.53 15.79
CA ALA A 18 -29.26 25.64 16.64
C ALA A 18 -28.67 26.77 15.77
N GLU A 19 -29.22 27.98 15.89
CA GLU A 19 -28.70 29.21 15.28
C GLU A 19 -27.60 29.87 16.14
N PRO A 20 -26.74 30.71 15.54
CA PRO A 20 -25.50 31.17 16.15
C PRO A 20 -25.69 32.42 17.01
N ALA A 21 -24.87 32.54 18.06
CA ALA A 21 -24.73 33.77 18.83
C ALA A 21 -23.42 34.48 18.42
N GLU A 22 -23.54 35.63 17.76
CA GLU A 22 -22.47 36.62 17.67
C GLU A 22 -22.61 37.65 18.80
N SER A 23 -21.51 37.95 19.49
CA SER A 23 -21.09 39.33 19.78
C SER A 23 -19.63 39.33 20.23
N GLY A 24 -18.82 40.17 19.60
CA GLY A 24 -17.38 40.25 19.79
C GLY A 24 -16.92 41.20 20.88
N ALA A 25 -15.65 41.09 21.23
CA ALA A 25 -14.79 42.22 21.60
C ALA A 25 -13.32 41.82 21.43
N SER A 26 -12.59 42.73 20.79
CA SER A 26 -11.18 42.71 20.40
C SER A 26 -10.21 42.77 21.58
N ALA A 27 -9.07 42.07 21.47
CA ALA A 27 -7.79 42.55 21.98
C ALA A 27 -6.65 41.95 21.14
N GLY A 28 -6.06 42.80 20.30
CA GLY A 28 -4.91 42.47 19.45
C GLY A 28 -3.59 42.47 20.21
N GLY A 29 -2.65 41.69 19.69
CA GLY A 29 -1.27 41.66 20.14
C GLY A 29 -0.38 41.01 19.09
N SER A 30 -0.10 41.72 17.99
CA SER A 30 0.98 41.40 17.05
C SER A 30 2.17 42.31 17.37
N ILE A 31 3.31 41.71 17.74
CA ILE A 31 4.60 42.40 17.79
C ILE A 31 5.44 41.85 16.65
N SER A 32 5.65 42.70 15.66
CA SER A 32 6.69 42.58 14.64
C SER A 32 7.98 43.22 15.18
N LEU A 33 9.12 42.63 14.85
CA LEU A 33 10.40 43.33 14.84
C LEU A 33 11.17 42.92 13.58
N SER A 34 11.18 43.84 12.62
CA SER A 34 12.19 44.02 11.58
C SER A 34 13.50 44.47 12.26
N SER A 35 14.70 44.27 11.70
CA SER A 35 15.19 44.93 10.49
C SER A 35 16.64 44.48 10.19
N GLU A 36 16.95 44.45 8.89
CA GLU A 36 18.21 44.91 8.23
C GLU A 36 19.51 44.14 8.57
N ASP A 37 20.27 43.60 7.61
CA ASP A 37 21.03 44.34 6.61
C ASP A 37 21.07 43.66 5.23
N GLY A 38 21.09 44.49 4.19
CA GLY A 38 21.27 44.07 2.80
C GLY A 38 22.72 44.15 2.34
N VAL A 39 23.12 43.20 1.48
CA VAL A 39 24.15 43.40 0.45
C VAL A 39 23.70 42.64 -0.80
N LYS A 40 23.54 43.38 -1.90
CA LYS A 40 23.41 42.84 -3.26
C LYS A 40 24.81 42.68 -3.85
N THR A 41 25.12 41.52 -4.40
CA THR A 41 26.07 41.36 -5.51
C THR A 41 25.62 40.21 -6.39
N ASP A 42 25.27 40.51 -7.63
CA ASP A 42 25.08 39.55 -8.72
C ASP A 42 26.41 38.89 -9.08
N ALA A 43 26.39 37.57 -9.35
CA ALA A 43 27.02 36.91 -10.51
C ALA A 43 27.32 35.42 -10.26
N SER A 44 26.81 34.60 -11.19
CA SER A 44 27.44 33.40 -11.76
C SER A 44 27.62 32.11 -10.91
N LYS A 45 27.09 31.02 -11.48
CA LYS A 45 27.55 29.62 -11.47
C LYS A 45 28.15 29.06 -10.17
N SER A 46 27.48 28.05 -9.61
CA SER A 46 28.02 26.68 -9.53
C SER A 46 27.08 25.77 -8.74
N LYS A 47 26.69 24.65 -9.36
CA LYS A 47 26.07 23.49 -8.71
C LYS A 47 26.96 23.06 -7.53
N LYS A 48 26.41 23.05 -6.31
CA LYS A 48 26.98 22.29 -5.19
C LYS A 48 25.93 21.32 -4.69
N SER A 49 26.15 20.06 -5.01
CA SER A 49 25.44 18.88 -4.53
C SER A 49 25.25 18.97 -3.02
N LYS A 50 23.99 19.04 -2.57
CA LYS A 50 23.67 18.91 -1.15
C LYS A 50 23.67 17.43 -0.80
N GLY A 51 24.59 17.11 0.09
CA GLY A 51 24.97 15.78 0.52
C GLY A 51 23.81 14.85 0.88
N ALA A 52 24.07 13.59 0.56
CA ALA A 52 23.37 12.40 1.00
C ALA A 52 22.83 12.54 2.44
N LYS A 53 21.50 12.56 2.56
CA LYS A 53 20.85 12.20 3.82
C LYS A 53 21.17 10.74 4.07
N LYS A 54 21.99 10.47 5.10
CA LYS A 54 22.21 9.15 5.69
C LYS A 54 20.87 8.40 5.80
N SER A 55 20.68 7.41 4.94
CA SER A 55 19.62 6.42 5.06
C SER A 55 19.79 5.73 6.40
N LYS A 56 18.85 5.97 7.32
CA LYS A 56 18.71 5.14 8.51
C LYS A 56 18.37 3.74 8.01
N LYS A 57 19.24 2.77 8.32
CA LYS A 57 19.00 1.33 8.22
C LYS A 57 17.54 1.04 8.59
N GLY A 58 16.71 0.80 7.57
CA GLY A 58 15.28 0.64 7.71
C GLY A 58 14.86 -0.56 6.90
N ASP A 59 14.64 -1.66 7.62
CA ASP A 59 13.83 -2.84 7.32
C ASP A 59 13.55 -3.16 5.84
N ALA A 60 13.88 -4.40 5.45
CA ALA A 60 13.83 -5.05 4.13
C ALA A 60 12.55 -4.93 3.25
N SER A 61 11.59 -4.08 3.60
CA SER A 61 10.38 -3.80 2.82
C SER A 61 10.18 -2.31 2.48
N GLY A 62 11.03 -1.39 2.95
CA GLY A 62 10.91 0.06 2.70
C GLY A 62 9.64 0.73 3.25
N GLN A 63 8.69 -0.03 3.81
CA GLN A 63 7.41 0.47 4.29
C GLN A 63 7.47 0.93 5.75
N PRO A 64 6.77 2.03 6.12
CA PRO A 64 6.68 2.49 7.50
C PRO A 64 5.98 1.44 8.38
N PHE A 65 6.44 1.30 9.64
CA PHE A 65 5.98 0.27 10.59
C PHE A 65 4.46 0.13 10.68
N LEU A 66 3.73 1.25 10.72
CA LEU A 66 2.27 1.29 10.83
C LEU A 66 1.52 0.76 9.60
N LYS A 67 2.15 0.71 8.42
CA LYS A 67 1.55 0.18 7.19
C LYS A 67 1.92 -1.28 6.92
N ARG A 68 2.92 -1.81 7.63
CA ARG A 68 3.37 -3.19 7.47
C ARG A 68 2.27 -4.15 7.90
N TYR A 69 1.97 -5.16 7.06
CA TYR A 69 0.94 -6.17 7.32
C TYR A 69 -0.47 -5.61 7.56
N ALA A 70 -0.76 -4.40 7.07
CA ALA A 70 -2.08 -3.81 7.15
C ALA A 70 -3.14 -4.74 6.49
N PRO A 71 -4.42 -4.62 6.89
CA PRO A 71 -5.53 -5.31 6.26
C PRO A 71 -5.58 -5.14 4.74
N GLU A 72 -5.91 -6.23 4.05
CA GLU A 72 -6.04 -6.33 2.60
C GLU A 72 -7.50 -6.65 2.24
N ARG A 73 -7.87 -6.41 0.98
CA ARG A 73 -9.20 -6.79 0.48
C ARG A 73 -9.27 -8.30 0.29
N ASN A 74 -10.47 -8.86 0.48
CA ASN A 74 -10.76 -10.30 0.38
C ASN A 74 -9.91 -11.16 1.34
N MET A 75 -9.53 -10.60 2.48
CA MET A 75 -8.83 -11.34 3.53
C MET A 75 -9.82 -12.18 4.33
N MET A 76 -9.39 -13.36 4.78
CA MET A 76 -10.12 -14.19 5.74
C MET A 76 -9.31 -14.29 7.03
N GLU A 77 -9.99 -14.39 8.17
CA GLU A 77 -9.35 -14.70 9.45
C GLU A 77 -10.03 -15.91 10.08
N VAL A 78 -9.24 -16.81 10.65
CA VAL A 78 -9.70 -17.93 11.47
C VAL A 78 -8.95 -17.87 12.78
N GLY A 79 -9.65 -17.83 13.90
CA GLY A 79 -9.02 -17.61 15.18
C GLY A 79 -9.71 -18.31 16.33
N ILE A 80 -8.97 -18.34 17.43
CA ILE A 80 -9.47 -18.74 18.74
C ILE A 80 -9.44 -17.51 19.64
N PHE A 81 -10.33 -17.45 20.62
CA PHE A 81 -10.28 -16.42 21.65
C PHE A 81 -10.58 -17.00 23.02
N GLY A 82 -10.08 -16.31 24.03
CA GLY A 82 -10.32 -16.58 25.43
C GLY A 82 -10.48 -15.28 26.20
N GLY A 83 -11.29 -15.29 27.26
CA GLY A 83 -11.58 -14.09 28.02
C GLY A 83 -12.48 -14.33 29.22
N VAL A 84 -13.19 -13.28 29.61
CA VAL A 84 -14.16 -13.32 30.70
C VAL A 84 -15.46 -12.66 30.29
N LEU A 85 -16.56 -13.32 30.61
CA LEU A 85 -17.91 -12.78 30.63
C LEU A 85 -18.24 -12.37 32.07
N LEU A 86 -18.77 -11.17 32.24
CA LEU A 86 -19.35 -10.66 33.46
C LEU A 86 -20.87 -10.70 33.31
N PRO A 87 -21.54 -11.81 33.71
CA PRO A 87 -22.97 -11.93 33.55
C PRO A 87 -23.72 -10.91 34.42
N SER A 88 -24.79 -10.33 33.88
CA SER A 88 -25.68 -9.47 34.65
C SER A 88 -26.24 -10.22 35.86
N GLN A 89 -26.37 -9.52 36.99
CA GLN A 89 -27.02 -10.08 38.19
C GLN A 89 -28.55 -10.20 38.06
N GLN A 90 -29.11 -9.68 36.97
CA GLN A 90 -30.55 -9.66 36.68
C GLN A 90 -30.86 -10.44 35.38
N HIS A 91 -30.07 -11.47 35.05
CA HIS A 91 -30.28 -12.23 33.82
C HIS A 91 -31.60 -13.00 33.82
N GLU A 92 -32.19 -13.18 32.63
CA GLU A 92 -33.40 -13.99 32.42
C GLU A 92 -33.11 -15.37 31.79
N LEU A 93 -31.84 -15.75 31.68
CA LEU A 93 -31.42 -17.07 31.20
C LEU A 93 -31.77 -18.18 32.22
N TYR A 94 -33.03 -18.62 32.24
CA TYR A 94 -33.54 -19.72 33.06
C TYR A 94 -34.89 -20.23 32.56
N ASP A 95 -35.18 -21.51 32.81
CA ASP A 95 -36.51 -22.07 32.57
C ASP A 95 -37.50 -21.53 33.61
N PRO A 96 -38.64 -20.92 33.21
CA PRO A 96 -39.65 -20.39 34.14
C PRO A 96 -40.22 -21.42 35.13
N ASN A 97 -40.06 -22.71 34.87
CA ASN A 97 -40.48 -23.78 35.76
C ASN A 97 -39.51 -24.03 36.94
N ASN A 98 -38.32 -23.45 36.89
CA ASN A 98 -37.28 -23.57 37.91
C ASN A 98 -37.14 -22.30 38.76
N ALA A 99 -36.58 -22.45 39.96
CA ALA A 99 -36.28 -21.31 40.82
C ALA A 99 -35.16 -20.47 40.20
N TRP A 100 -35.41 -19.15 40.07
CA TRP A 100 -34.40 -18.22 39.56
C TRP A 100 -33.18 -18.18 40.49
N GLN A 101 -31.99 -18.28 39.91
CA GLN A 101 -30.71 -18.16 40.62
C GLN A 101 -29.74 -17.31 39.81
N ARG A 102 -28.82 -16.64 40.50
CA ARG A 102 -27.76 -15.86 39.86
C ARG A 102 -26.60 -16.74 39.42
N TYR A 103 -25.97 -16.39 38.32
CA TYR A 103 -24.63 -16.90 38.00
C TYR A 103 -23.54 -16.18 38.81
N LYS A 104 -22.40 -16.86 39.01
CA LYS A 104 -21.19 -16.22 39.55
C LYS A 104 -20.74 -15.07 38.65
N ARG A 105 -20.17 -14.03 39.28
CA ARG A 105 -19.82 -12.75 38.64
C ARG A 105 -18.79 -12.84 37.51
N ILE A 106 -18.07 -13.94 37.39
CA ILE A 106 -17.02 -14.14 36.39
C ILE A 106 -17.23 -15.53 35.79
N ALA A 107 -17.44 -15.57 34.48
CA ALA A 107 -17.44 -16.79 33.69
C ALA A 107 -16.28 -16.72 32.68
N PRO A 108 -15.35 -17.70 32.65
CA PRO A 108 -14.38 -17.79 31.56
C PRO A 108 -15.11 -17.96 30.23
N ASP A 109 -14.63 -17.30 29.19
CA ASP A 109 -15.13 -17.41 27.81
C ASP A 109 -14.05 -18.01 26.93
N ILE A 110 -14.39 -19.01 26.12
CA ILE A 110 -13.50 -19.65 25.14
C ILE A 110 -14.29 -19.88 23.85
N GLY A 111 -13.73 -19.49 22.72
CA GLY A 111 -14.45 -19.62 21.45
C GLY A 111 -13.58 -19.64 20.20
N LEU A 112 -14.28 -19.85 19.09
CA LEU A 112 -13.76 -19.82 17.73
C LEU A 112 -14.36 -18.63 16.99
N ARG A 113 -13.57 -18.04 16.10
CA ARG A 113 -13.94 -16.89 15.28
C ARG A 113 -13.57 -17.14 13.84
N PHE A 114 -14.48 -16.83 12.94
CA PHE A 114 -14.25 -16.77 11.50
C PHE A 114 -14.62 -15.38 11.02
N ALA A 115 -13.80 -14.79 10.16
CA ALA A 115 -14.03 -13.46 9.63
C ALA A 115 -13.72 -13.39 8.14
N PHE A 116 -14.49 -12.59 7.42
CA PHE A 116 -14.28 -12.28 6.01
C PHE A 116 -14.31 -10.77 5.79
N TYR A 117 -13.27 -10.27 5.13
CA TYR A 117 -13.02 -8.84 4.88
C TYR A 117 -13.05 -8.55 3.38
N PRO A 118 -14.22 -8.27 2.77
CA PRO A 118 -14.29 -7.86 1.37
C PRO A 118 -13.58 -6.51 1.13
N LEU A 119 -13.56 -5.65 2.14
CA LEU A 119 -12.89 -4.35 2.13
C LEU A 119 -11.81 -4.30 3.22
N LYS A 120 -10.80 -3.43 3.04
CA LYS A 120 -9.72 -3.26 4.04
C LYS A 120 -10.21 -2.74 5.39
N PHE A 121 -11.36 -2.06 5.39
CA PHE A 121 -11.92 -1.39 6.56
C PHE A 121 -13.23 -1.98 7.05
N LEU A 122 -13.82 -2.94 6.33
CA LEU A 122 -15.13 -3.51 6.67
C LEU A 122 -15.11 -5.02 6.46
N GLY A 123 -15.59 -5.76 7.46
CA GLY A 123 -15.72 -7.21 7.45
C GLY A 123 -16.99 -7.69 8.11
N ALA A 124 -17.26 -8.98 7.92
CA ALA A 124 -18.28 -9.73 8.64
C ALA A 124 -17.60 -10.85 9.43
N GLU A 125 -18.04 -11.08 10.66
CA GLU A 125 -17.50 -12.10 11.56
C GLU A 125 -18.62 -12.99 12.09
N VAL A 126 -18.29 -14.26 12.32
CA VAL A 126 -19.12 -15.21 13.05
C VAL A 126 -18.30 -15.86 14.15
N GLU A 127 -18.89 -16.03 15.32
CA GLU A 127 -18.25 -16.51 16.53
C GLU A 127 -19.12 -17.55 17.23
N GLY A 128 -18.47 -18.58 17.75
CA GLY A 128 -19.07 -19.57 18.64
C GLY A 128 -18.26 -19.65 19.92
N ALA A 129 -18.92 -19.60 21.07
CA ALA A 129 -18.30 -19.49 22.38
C ALA A 129 -18.95 -20.42 23.41
N VAL A 130 -18.15 -20.92 24.34
CA VAL A 130 -18.59 -21.67 25.51
C VAL A 130 -18.03 -21.02 26.77
N MET A 131 -18.90 -20.89 27.76
CA MET A 131 -18.66 -20.13 28.97
C MET A 131 -19.09 -20.96 30.19
N PRO A 132 -18.22 -21.87 30.68
CA PRO A 132 -18.54 -22.66 31.86
C PRO A 132 -18.58 -21.76 33.09
N THR A 133 -19.65 -21.84 33.86
CA THR A 133 -19.87 -21.03 35.07
C THR A 133 -20.51 -21.88 36.16
N LYS A 134 -20.84 -21.25 37.28
CA LYS A 134 -21.62 -21.85 38.35
C LYS A 134 -22.74 -20.92 38.77
N THR A 135 -23.80 -21.49 39.33
CA THR A 135 -24.83 -20.73 40.03
C THR A 135 -24.32 -20.27 41.40
N GLU A 136 -25.06 -19.38 42.05
CA GLU A 136 -24.76 -18.87 43.40
C GLU A 136 -24.69 -20.01 44.44
N ASP A 137 -25.51 -21.05 44.27
CA ASP A 137 -25.56 -22.26 45.12
C ASP A 137 -24.61 -23.38 44.67
N ASP A 138 -23.56 -23.05 43.90
CA ASP A 138 -22.54 -23.99 43.39
C ASP A 138 -23.02 -25.05 42.39
N GLY A 139 -24.21 -24.89 41.81
CA GLY A 139 -24.69 -25.72 40.69
C GLY A 139 -23.88 -25.50 39.40
N SER A 140 -23.64 -26.57 38.63
CA SER A 140 -22.98 -26.50 37.33
C SER A 140 -23.86 -25.80 36.30
N ALA A 141 -23.28 -24.84 35.58
CA ALA A 141 -23.93 -24.19 34.45
C ALA A 141 -22.94 -23.96 33.31
N VAL A 142 -23.38 -24.08 32.08
CA VAL A 142 -22.61 -23.74 30.89
C VAL A 142 -23.43 -22.79 30.06
N LEU A 143 -22.88 -21.62 29.77
CA LEU A 143 -23.45 -20.69 28.80
C LEU A 143 -22.79 -20.96 27.44
N TYR A 144 -23.54 -20.82 26.37
CA TYR A 144 -23.02 -20.94 25.01
C TYR A 144 -23.54 -19.77 24.18
N GLY A 145 -22.66 -19.22 23.34
CA GLY A 145 -22.98 -18.06 22.52
C GLY A 145 -22.71 -18.36 21.05
N PHE A 146 -23.65 -18.01 20.17
CA PHE A 146 -23.43 -17.97 18.74
C PHE A 146 -23.76 -16.58 18.21
N ARG A 147 -22.79 -15.93 17.55
CA ARG A 147 -22.83 -14.50 17.26
C ARG A 147 -22.39 -14.21 15.84
N GLY A 148 -23.08 -13.28 15.18
CA GLY A 148 -22.69 -12.72 13.89
C GLY A 148 -22.69 -11.19 13.93
N HIS A 149 -21.63 -10.55 13.44
CA HIS A 149 -21.52 -9.09 13.44
C HIS A 149 -20.76 -8.53 12.26
N LEU A 150 -20.98 -7.25 12.03
CA LEU A 150 -20.15 -6.45 11.15
C LEU A 150 -19.06 -5.77 11.99
N ILE A 151 -17.89 -5.61 11.39
CA ILE A 151 -16.73 -4.98 12.00
C ILE A 151 -16.17 -3.92 11.06
N ALA A 152 -15.99 -2.71 11.59
CA ALA A 152 -15.30 -1.62 10.92
C ALA A 152 -13.94 -1.40 11.58
N GLN A 153 -12.86 -1.50 10.82
CA GLN A 153 -11.48 -1.41 11.32
C GLN A 153 -10.64 -0.42 10.51
N LEU A 154 -9.64 0.21 11.14
CA LEU A 154 -8.69 1.04 10.39
C LEU A 154 -7.65 0.18 9.66
N PRO A 155 -7.23 0.55 8.43
CA PRO A 155 -6.32 -0.24 7.60
C PRO A 155 -4.84 -0.03 7.97
N TYR A 156 -4.48 -0.27 9.24
CA TYR A 156 -3.12 -0.17 9.76
C TYR A 156 -2.67 -1.48 10.43
N ARG A 157 -1.37 -1.59 10.74
CA ARG A 157 -0.80 -2.72 11.50
C ARG A 157 -1.42 -2.87 12.88
N ILE A 158 -1.63 -1.74 13.54
CA ILE A 158 -2.43 -1.63 14.77
C ILE A 158 -3.78 -1.08 14.30
N ALA A 159 -4.76 -1.96 14.17
CA ALA A 159 -6.07 -1.65 13.63
C ALA A 159 -7.07 -1.53 14.78
N PRO A 160 -7.38 -0.31 15.27
CA PRO A 160 -8.55 -0.11 16.10
C PRO A 160 -9.81 -0.42 15.29
N PHE A 161 -10.82 -0.96 15.96
CA PHE A 161 -12.08 -1.34 15.34
C PHE A 161 -13.27 -1.14 16.27
N VAL A 162 -14.44 -1.08 15.64
CA VAL A 162 -15.75 -1.15 16.28
C VAL A 162 -16.56 -2.26 15.62
N LEU A 163 -17.44 -2.89 16.39
CA LEU A 163 -18.32 -3.94 15.91
C LEU A 163 -19.72 -3.81 16.46
N GLY A 164 -20.67 -4.37 15.73
CA GLY A 164 -22.06 -4.46 16.14
C GLY A 164 -22.77 -5.60 15.42
N GLY A 165 -23.60 -6.34 16.13
CA GLY A 165 -24.35 -7.44 15.54
C GLY A 165 -25.35 -8.06 16.49
N ILE A 166 -25.73 -9.28 16.13
CA ILE A 166 -26.77 -10.05 16.79
C ILE A 166 -26.27 -11.47 17.03
N GLY A 167 -26.88 -12.15 17.98
CA GLY A 167 -26.56 -13.53 18.29
C GLY A 167 -27.63 -14.16 19.17
N ALA A 168 -27.31 -15.36 19.62
CA ALA A 168 -28.05 -16.09 20.62
C ALA A 168 -27.11 -16.40 21.78
N LEU A 169 -27.61 -16.22 23.00
CA LEU A 169 -26.96 -16.64 24.23
C LEU A 169 -27.88 -17.67 24.87
N GLY A 170 -27.37 -18.88 25.01
CA GLY A 170 -28.08 -19.94 25.69
C GLY A 170 -27.40 -20.32 26.99
N SER A 171 -28.19 -20.87 27.91
CA SER A 171 -27.71 -21.48 29.13
C SER A 171 -28.14 -22.95 29.17
N SER A 172 -27.29 -23.79 29.74
CA SER A 172 -27.65 -25.15 30.12
C SER A 172 -27.13 -25.40 31.53
N SER A 173 -28.02 -25.77 32.44
CA SER A 173 -27.65 -26.02 33.83
C SER A 173 -28.57 -27.05 34.46
N ASP A 174 -28.05 -27.79 35.44
CA ASP A 174 -28.83 -28.78 36.20
C ASP A 174 -29.88 -28.10 37.12
N ALA A 175 -29.65 -26.83 37.48
CA ALA A 175 -30.49 -26.07 38.40
C ALA A 175 -31.50 -25.13 37.72
N LEU A 176 -31.14 -24.48 36.61
CA LEU A 176 -32.00 -23.53 35.89
C LEU A 176 -32.58 -24.08 34.58
N GLY A 177 -32.19 -25.28 34.14
CA GLY A 177 -32.64 -25.84 32.87
C GLY A 177 -31.87 -25.30 31.66
N SER A 178 -32.46 -25.47 30.47
CA SER A 178 -31.89 -24.99 29.19
C SER A 178 -32.75 -23.94 28.54
N ASP A 179 -32.16 -22.81 28.18
CA ASP A 179 -32.86 -21.69 27.54
C ASP A 179 -31.95 -21.02 26.49
N ILE A 180 -32.55 -20.37 25.48
CA ILE A 180 -31.85 -19.67 24.40
C ILE A 180 -32.53 -18.33 24.13
N ASP A 181 -31.83 -17.25 24.47
CA ASP A 181 -32.28 -15.89 24.22
C ASP A 181 -31.56 -15.26 23.03
N MET A 182 -32.29 -14.45 22.26
CA MET A 182 -31.68 -13.56 21.29
C MET A 182 -31.00 -12.39 22.00
N ALA A 183 -29.79 -12.07 21.57
CA ALA A 183 -29.01 -10.96 22.10
C ALA A 183 -28.47 -10.08 20.97
N MET A 184 -28.32 -8.79 21.26
CA MET A 184 -27.57 -7.86 20.42
C MET A 184 -26.25 -7.54 21.11
N HIS A 185 -25.19 -7.33 20.34
CA HIS A 185 -23.89 -6.99 20.92
C HIS A 185 -23.21 -5.87 20.15
N PHE A 186 -22.49 -5.03 20.88
CA PHE A 186 -21.65 -3.98 20.31
C PHE A 186 -20.39 -3.84 21.14
N GLY A 187 -19.31 -3.39 20.50
CA GLY A 187 -18.03 -3.28 21.17
C GLY A 187 -16.95 -2.69 20.31
N GLY A 188 -15.75 -2.69 20.86
CA GLY A 188 -14.59 -2.14 20.20
C GLY A 188 -13.30 -2.74 20.74
N GLY A 189 -12.24 -2.56 19.99
CA GLY A 189 -10.96 -3.14 20.34
C GLY A 189 -9.84 -2.74 19.41
N VAL A 190 -8.72 -3.43 19.58
CA VAL A 190 -7.52 -3.27 18.76
C VAL A 190 -7.07 -4.62 18.26
N LYS A 191 -6.76 -4.69 16.96
CA LYS A 191 -6.00 -5.77 16.36
C LYS A 191 -4.56 -5.36 16.16
N PHE A 192 -3.63 -6.27 16.40
CA PHE A 192 -2.23 -6.13 16.11
C PHE A 192 -1.78 -7.23 15.15
N PHE A 193 -1.47 -6.86 13.91
CA PHE A 193 -0.93 -7.77 12.91
C PHE A 193 0.57 -8.00 13.17
N ILE A 194 0.88 -9.13 13.80
CA ILE A 194 2.25 -9.51 14.18
C ILE A 194 3.06 -9.75 12.91
N ASN A 195 2.53 -10.57 12.01
CA ASN A 195 3.11 -10.89 10.71
C ASN A 195 1.98 -11.07 9.67
N ARG A 196 2.31 -11.60 8.48
CA ARG A 196 1.35 -11.81 7.38
C ARG A 196 0.32 -12.90 7.63
N PHE A 197 0.54 -13.73 8.63
CA PHE A 197 -0.25 -14.92 8.93
C PHE A 197 -0.93 -14.84 10.28
N LEU A 198 -0.48 -13.97 11.20
CA LEU A 198 -0.86 -13.99 12.59
C LEU A 198 -1.26 -12.59 13.08
N ALA A 199 -2.43 -12.51 13.69
CA ALA A 199 -2.98 -11.32 14.31
C ALA A 199 -3.39 -11.59 15.76
N LEU A 200 -3.05 -10.66 16.65
CA LEU A 200 -3.57 -10.63 18.01
C LEU A 200 -4.74 -9.66 18.06
N ARG A 201 -5.77 -9.94 18.87
CA ARG A 201 -6.93 -9.07 19.05
C ARG A 201 -7.28 -8.94 20.51
N LEU A 202 -7.49 -7.72 20.97
CA LEU A 202 -8.07 -7.41 22.27
C LEU A 202 -9.36 -6.64 22.05
N ASP A 203 -10.47 -7.11 22.62
CA ASP A 203 -11.74 -6.38 22.55
C ASP A 203 -12.58 -6.46 23.81
N VAL A 204 -13.40 -5.42 23.97
CA VAL A 204 -14.42 -5.30 25.00
C VAL A 204 -15.77 -5.17 24.32
N ARG A 205 -16.75 -5.94 24.78
CA ARG A 205 -18.10 -5.97 24.22
C ARG A 205 -19.14 -5.91 25.31
N ASP A 206 -20.30 -5.39 24.94
CA ASP A 206 -21.50 -5.48 25.74
C ASP A 206 -22.53 -6.32 24.97
N ASN A 207 -23.05 -7.37 25.60
CA ASN A 207 -24.13 -8.18 25.08
C ASN A 207 -25.41 -7.81 25.83
N VAL A 208 -26.38 -7.34 25.05
CA VAL A 208 -27.69 -6.94 25.52
C VAL A 208 -28.69 -8.02 25.13
N SER A 209 -29.16 -8.81 26.10
CA SER A 209 -30.28 -9.72 25.90
C SER A 209 -31.62 -9.02 26.19
N ALA A 210 -32.69 -9.49 25.55
CA ALA A 210 -34.03 -9.00 25.80
C ALA A 210 -34.59 -9.64 27.08
N ALA A 211 -35.12 -8.83 28.00
CA ALA A 211 -35.94 -9.33 29.10
C ALA A 211 -37.38 -9.50 28.61
N VAL A 212 -37.92 -10.71 28.63
CA VAL A 212 -39.29 -11.03 28.18
C VAL A 212 -40.30 -10.85 29.32
N GLN A 213 -39.88 -10.82 30.60
CA GLN A 213 -40.82 -10.81 31.74
C GLN A 213 -40.79 -9.59 32.69
N VAL A 214 -39.96 -8.57 32.46
CA VAL A 214 -39.98 -7.34 33.28
C VAL A 214 -40.01 -6.08 32.41
N GLU A 215 -40.91 -5.14 32.73
CA GLU A 215 -41.07 -3.83 32.10
C GLU A 215 -39.73 -3.21 31.66
N ASN A 216 -39.48 -3.12 30.35
CA ASN A 216 -38.37 -2.37 29.75
C ASN A 216 -36.95 -2.71 30.26
N GLY A 217 -36.74 -3.88 30.88
CA GLY A 217 -35.43 -4.29 31.37
C GLY A 217 -34.49 -4.69 30.24
N ARG A 218 -33.35 -4.01 30.09
CA ARG A 218 -32.24 -4.47 29.23
C ARG A 218 -31.14 -5.02 30.13
N THR A 219 -30.75 -6.27 29.92
CA THR A 219 -29.67 -6.92 30.68
C THR A 219 -28.37 -6.84 29.90
N ASN A 220 -27.36 -6.21 30.49
CA ASN A 220 -26.06 -5.98 29.86
C ASN A 220 -25.03 -6.97 30.43
N HIS A 221 -24.36 -7.70 29.55
CA HIS A 221 -23.33 -8.67 29.89
C HIS A 221 -22.02 -8.26 29.22
N VAL A 222 -21.07 -7.81 30.03
CA VAL A 222 -19.79 -7.30 29.53
C VAL A 222 -18.82 -8.44 29.30
N GLU A 223 -18.13 -8.43 28.17
CA GLU A 223 -17.06 -9.38 27.83
C GLU A 223 -15.75 -8.65 27.58
N ILE A 224 -14.65 -9.27 28.02
CA ILE A 224 -13.29 -8.85 27.70
C ILE A 224 -12.57 -10.04 27.11
N LEU A 225 -12.16 -9.94 25.84
CA LEU A 225 -11.65 -11.05 25.04
C LEU A 225 -10.25 -10.76 24.51
N LEU A 226 -9.37 -11.76 24.60
CA LEU A 226 -8.09 -11.81 23.92
C LEU A 226 -8.10 -12.96 22.91
N GLY A 227 -7.80 -12.66 21.65
CA GLY A 227 -7.86 -13.61 20.55
C GLY A 227 -6.57 -13.68 19.75
N LEU A 228 -6.30 -14.86 19.21
CA LEU A 228 -5.24 -15.13 18.24
C LEU A 228 -5.89 -15.61 16.95
N SER A 229 -5.55 -14.99 15.82
CA SER A 229 -6.16 -15.29 14.53
C SER A 229 -5.10 -15.50 13.45
N ALA A 230 -5.30 -16.54 12.65
CA ALA A 230 -4.57 -16.78 11.42
C ALA A 230 -5.23 -16.02 10.27
N THR A 231 -4.48 -15.27 9.47
CA THR A 231 -5.00 -14.53 8.32
C THR A 231 -4.68 -15.26 7.00
N LEU A 232 -5.70 -15.51 6.19
CA LEU A 232 -5.64 -16.19 4.91
C LEU A 232 -6.02 -15.23 3.76
N GLY A 233 -5.65 -15.59 2.53
CA GLY A 233 -6.04 -14.84 1.32
C GLY A 233 -5.25 -13.54 1.08
N ARG A 234 -4.17 -13.31 1.82
CA ARG A 234 -3.27 -12.17 1.55
C ARG A 234 -2.52 -12.38 0.24
N LYS A 235 -2.42 -11.35 -0.60
CA LYS A 235 -1.58 -11.42 -1.79
C LYS A 235 -0.14 -11.57 -1.35
N LYS A 236 0.62 -12.52 -1.92
CA LYS A 236 2.07 -12.56 -1.71
C LYS A 236 2.62 -11.19 -2.12
N GLN A 237 3.16 -10.47 -1.14
CA GLN A 237 3.84 -9.19 -1.36
C GLN A 237 5.10 -9.66 -2.08
N GLU A 238 5.09 -9.56 -3.40
CA GLU A 238 6.33 -9.49 -4.14
C GLU A 238 7.10 -8.37 -3.46
N GLU A 239 8.26 -8.74 -2.90
CA GLU A 239 9.19 -7.77 -2.36
C GLU A 239 9.38 -6.78 -3.50
N ALA A 240 8.92 -5.54 -3.29
CA ALA A 240 9.25 -4.47 -4.20
C ALA A 240 10.77 -4.40 -4.15
N LYS A 241 11.43 -5.04 -5.13
CA LYS A 241 12.87 -4.98 -5.26
C LYS A 241 13.16 -3.49 -5.34
N ASN A 242 13.92 -2.99 -4.38
CA ASN A 242 14.40 -1.61 -4.44
C ASN A 242 15.48 -1.60 -5.53
N LEU A 243 15.03 -1.60 -6.78
CA LEU A 243 15.91 -1.50 -7.93
C LEU A 243 16.48 -0.08 -7.99
N ILE A 244 17.78 0.02 -8.20
CA ILE A 244 18.55 1.25 -8.29
C ILE A 244 18.81 1.52 -9.76
N ASP A 245 18.52 2.74 -10.17
CA ASP A 245 18.83 3.32 -11.47
C ASP A 245 19.59 4.61 -11.14
N SER A 246 20.92 4.57 -11.32
CA SER A 246 21.83 5.58 -10.81
C SER A 246 21.98 6.79 -11.74
N ASP A 247 21.83 6.62 -13.04
CA ASP A 247 21.95 7.68 -14.05
C ASP A 247 20.62 8.11 -14.70
N GLY A 248 19.55 7.36 -14.46
CA GLY A 248 18.19 7.70 -14.85
C GLY A 248 17.87 7.39 -16.32
N ASP A 249 18.60 6.48 -16.97
CA ASP A 249 18.38 6.12 -18.37
C ASP A 249 17.22 5.11 -18.58
N GLY A 250 16.71 4.54 -17.49
CA GLY A 250 15.61 3.58 -17.48
C GLY A 250 16.03 2.11 -17.51
N LEU A 251 17.34 1.81 -17.43
CA LEU A 251 17.90 0.51 -17.11
C LEU A 251 18.35 0.48 -15.65
N TRP A 252 18.51 -0.71 -15.07
CA TRP A 252 18.84 -0.87 -13.65
C TRP A 252 20.31 -1.23 -13.46
N ASP A 253 20.97 -0.68 -12.43
CA ASP A 253 22.37 -0.99 -12.12
C ASP A 253 22.59 -2.51 -11.99
N PRO A 254 23.78 -3.01 -12.34
CA PRO A 254 24.04 -4.43 -12.43
C PRO A 254 24.06 -5.14 -11.09
N GLY A 255 23.80 -6.46 -11.11
CA GLY A 255 23.84 -7.31 -9.92
C GLY A 255 22.59 -7.25 -9.04
N GLN A 256 21.51 -6.63 -9.52
CA GLN A 256 20.23 -6.51 -8.80
C GLN A 256 19.23 -7.65 -9.10
N GLY A 257 19.66 -8.65 -9.88
CA GLY A 257 18.81 -9.77 -10.28
C GLY A 257 17.63 -9.33 -11.16
N VAL A 258 17.89 -8.35 -12.01
CA VAL A 258 17.04 -7.95 -13.14
C VAL A 258 17.40 -8.80 -14.38
N PRO A 259 16.50 -8.96 -15.35
CA PRO A 259 16.86 -9.57 -16.63
C PRO A 259 18.00 -8.80 -17.30
N ALA A 260 18.92 -9.50 -17.98
CA ALA A 260 20.08 -8.87 -18.64
C ALA A 260 19.71 -7.82 -19.71
N ALA A 261 18.47 -7.83 -20.22
CA ALA A 261 17.95 -6.83 -21.15
C ALA A 261 17.52 -5.51 -20.46
N GLU A 262 17.35 -5.54 -19.14
CA GLU A 262 16.99 -4.40 -18.29
C GLU A 262 18.17 -3.99 -17.38
N GLU A 263 19.34 -4.60 -17.59
CA GLU A 263 20.55 -4.35 -16.80
C GLU A 263 21.43 -3.32 -17.53
N ASP A 264 21.77 -2.25 -16.83
CA ASP A 264 22.66 -1.21 -17.30
C ASP A 264 24.13 -1.64 -17.16
N ARG A 265 24.92 -1.51 -18.23
CA ARG A 265 26.36 -1.75 -18.22
C ARG A 265 27.17 -0.55 -17.74
N CYS A 266 26.59 0.66 -17.77
CA CYS A 266 27.24 1.92 -17.44
C CYS A 266 26.47 2.72 -16.37
N PRO A 267 26.41 2.26 -15.11
CA PRO A 267 25.53 2.81 -14.04
C PRO A 267 25.68 4.28 -13.68
N ASN A 268 26.65 4.99 -14.24
CA ASN A 268 26.90 6.40 -13.93
C ASN A 268 26.85 7.28 -15.18
N GLU A 269 26.62 6.70 -16.37
CA GLU A 269 26.71 7.38 -17.65
C GLU A 269 25.54 6.94 -18.53
N PRO A 270 24.54 7.82 -18.73
CA PRO A 270 23.31 7.42 -19.40
C PRO A 270 23.56 7.13 -20.87
N GLY A 271 22.89 6.10 -21.37
CA GLY A 271 23.01 5.67 -22.76
C GLY A 271 21.75 5.02 -23.31
N PRO A 272 21.71 4.74 -24.63
CA PRO A 272 20.58 4.05 -25.21
C PRO A 272 20.53 2.58 -24.77
N ALA A 273 19.32 2.04 -24.67
CA ALA A 273 19.11 0.61 -24.42
C ALA A 273 19.74 -0.30 -25.49
N SER A 274 19.92 0.19 -26.73
CA SER A 274 20.63 -0.54 -27.79
C SER A 274 22.10 -0.79 -27.47
N ASN A 275 22.70 0.08 -26.64
CA ASN A 275 24.06 -0.06 -26.11
C ASN A 275 24.07 -0.47 -24.62
N GLN A 276 22.97 -1.05 -24.12
CA GLN A 276 22.84 -1.50 -22.74
C GLN A 276 23.13 -0.40 -21.71
N GLY A 277 22.62 0.81 -21.98
CA GLY A 277 22.74 1.96 -21.09
C GLY A 277 24.08 2.68 -21.17
N CYS A 278 25.02 2.23 -22.01
CA CYS A 278 26.28 2.92 -22.21
C CYS A 278 26.21 4.03 -23.27
N PRO A 279 26.87 5.18 -23.07
CA PRO A 279 26.89 6.26 -24.05
C PRO A 279 27.48 5.81 -25.40
N LEU A 280 27.03 6.44 -26.48
CA LEU A 280 27.64 6.28 -27.80
C LEU A 280 28.91 7.15 -27.89
N VAL A 281 29.97 6.61 -28.47
CA VAL A 281 31.28 7.26 -28.64
C VAL A 281 31.51 7.55 -30.12
N ASP A 282 31.98 8.74 -30.40
CA ASP A 282 32.49 9.21 -31.70
C ASP A 282 33.96 9.57 -31.45
N SER A 283 34.87 8.69 -31.88
CA SER A 283 36.29 8.77 -31.51
C SER A 283 37.09 9.78 -32.34
N ASP A 284 36.70 10.04 -33.58
CA ASP A 284 37.40 10.97 -34.50
C ASP A 284 36.67 12.30 -34.72
N GLY A 285 35.43 12.42 -34.25
CA GLY A 285 34.65 13.64 -34.23
C GLY A 285 34.02 14.00 -35.57
N ASP A 286 33.82 13.03 -36.48
CA ASP A 286 33.21 13.25 -37.79
C ASP A 286 31.66 13.31 -37.77
N GLY A 287 31.04 12.96 -36.63
CA GLY A 287 29.60 12.93 -36.42
C GLY A 287 28.91 11.62 -36.81
N LEU A 288 29.67 10.53 -36.95
CA LEU A 288 29.23 9.13 -36.96
C LEU A 288 29.73 8.43 -35.68
N TRP A 289 29.01 7.40 -35.25
CA TRP A 289 29.34 6.67 -34.01
C TRP A 289 30.24 5.47 -34.30
N ASP A 290 31.18 5.20 -33.41
CA ASP A 290 32.05 4.04 -33.49
C ASP A 290 31.25 2.73 -33.61
N PRO A 291 31.78 1.73 -34.34
CA PRO A 291 31.03 0.52 -34.63
C PRO A 291 30.80 -0.37 -33.41
N GLY A 292 29.70 -1.12 -33.42
CA GLY A 292 29.36 -2.11 -32.40
C GLY A 292 28.69 -1.55 -31.15
N GLN A 293 28.31 -0.27 -31.13
CA GLN A 293 27.64 0.38 -30.01
C GLN A 293 26.11 0.45 -30.16
N GLY A 294 25.54 -0.25 -31.15
CA GLY A 294 24.10 -0.27 -31.36
C GLY A 294 23.52 1.07 -31.85
N ALA A 295 24.35 1.91 -32.47
CA ALA A 295 23.90 3.03 -33.29
C ALA A 295 23.16 2.50 -34.55
N PRO A 296 22.28 3.32 -35.16
CA PRO A 296 21.73 3.00 -36.48
C PRO A 296 22.85 2.76 -37.50
N ALA A 297 22.68 1.78 -38.39
CA ALA A 297 23.72 1.39 -39.36
C ALA A 297 24.09 2.51 -40.36
N ASP A 298 23.21 3.50 -40.56
CA ASP A 298 23.43 4.71 -41.35
C ASP A 298 24.15 5.82 -40.57
N GLU A 299 24.32 5.67 -39.26
CA GLU A 299 25.06 6.55 -38.37
C GLU A 299 26.30 5.88 -37.78
N GLU A 300 26.67 4.68 -38.25
CA GLU A 300 27.83 3.92 -37.80
C GLU A 300 29.04 4.21 -38.69
N ASP A 301 30.16 4.56 -38.06
CA ASP A 301 31.44 4.84 -38.71
C ASP A 301 32.18 3.53 -39.05
N LYS A 302 32.67 3.44 -40.28
CA LYS A 302 33.55 2.35 -40.73
C LYS A 302 35.02 2.56 -40.37
N CYS A 303 35.43 3.79 -40.12
CA CYS A 303 36.80 4.21 -39.90
C CYS A 303 36.96 4.99 -38.57
N PRO A 304 36.72 4.36 -37.41
CA PRO A 304 36.56 5.01 -36.08
C PRO A 304 37.77 5.80 -35.55
N ASN A 305 38.87 5.91 -36.30
CA ASN A 305 40.05 6.67 -35.89
C ASN A 305 40.48 7.68 -36.96
N GLU A 306 39.77 7.77 -38.08
CA GLU A 306 40.15 8.57 -39.23
C GLU A 306 38.92 9.29 -39.79
N PRO A 307 38.80 10.61 -39.58
CA PRO A 307 37.56 11.32 -39.86
C PRO A 307 37.28 11.36 -41.36
N GLY A 308 36.01 11.16 -41.72
CA GLY A 308 35.55 11.17 -43.09
C GLY A 308 34.14 11.74 -43.26
N PRO A 309 33.71 11.99 -44.51
CA PRO A 309 32.35 12.42 -44.75
C PRO A 309 31.34 11.26 -44.59
N LYS A 310 30.07 11.60 -44.34
CA LYS A 310 28.99 10.59 -44.31
C LYS A 310 28.83 9.81 -45.62
N SER A 311 29.25 10.38 -46.77
CA SER A 311 29.21 9.73 -48.08
C SER A 311 30.09 8.47 -48.15
N THR A 312 31.20 8.46 -47.42
CA THR A 312 32.13 7.33 -47.32
C THR A 312 31.91 6.50 -46.05
N GLN A 313 30.81 6.76 -45.33
CA GLN A 313 30.52 6.17 -44.01
C GLN A 313 31.65 6.41 -43.00
N GLY A 314 32.16 7.64 -42.99
CA GLY A 314 33.14 8.13 -42.02
C GLY A 314 34.60 7.82 -42.36
N CYS A 315 34.86 7.16 -43.50
CA CYS A 315 36.22 6.94 -43.96
C CYS A 315 36.80 8.13 -44.73
N PRO A 316 38.11 8.40 -44.66
CA PRO A 316 38.76 9.44 -45.46
C PRO A 316 38.53 9.25 -46.96
N LEU A 317 38.59 10.36 -47.70
CA LEU A 317 38.57 10.32 -49.16
C LEU A 317 39.85 9.63 -49.68
N VAL A 318 39.69 8.81 -50.72
CA VAL A 318 40.78 8.08 -51.38
C VAL A 318 41.16 8.81 -52.67
N ASP A 319 42.46 8.98 -52.86
CA ASP A 319 43.12 9.44 -54.08
C ASP A 319 44.03 8.28 -54.52
N SER A 320 43.59 7.53 -55.52
CA SER A 320 44.19 6.25 -55.90
C SER A 320 45.53 6.41 -56.65
N ASP A 321 45.72 7.49 -57.40
CA ASP A 321 46.92 7.74 -58.20
C ASP A 321 47.85 8.84 -57.64
N GLY A 322 47.39 9.59 -56.64
CA GLY A 322 48.16 10.57 -55.89
C GLY A 322 48.31 11.91 -56.60
N ASP A 323 47.43 12.26 -57.54
CA ASP A 323 47.50 13.51 -58.30
C ASP A 323 46.85 14.71 -57.60
N GLY A 324 46.20 14.47 -56.46
CA GLY A 324 45.54 15.48 -55.64
C GLY A 324 44.06 15.71 -55.96
N PHE A 325 43.44 14.85 -56.78
CA PHE A 325 42.00 14.72 -56.96
C PHE A 325 41.47 13.45 -56.27
N TRP A 326 40.23 13.49 -55.78
CA TRP A 326 39.63 12.36 -55.07
C TRP A 326 38.88 11.44 -56.03
N ASP A 327 38.95 10.13 -55.80
CA ASP A 327 38.21 9.17 -56.61
C ASP A 327 36.69 9.49 -56.61
N PRO A 328 35.99 9.27 -57.74
CA PRO A 328 34.61 9.68 -57.93
C PRO A 328 33.64 8.90 -57.04
N GLY A 329 32.54 9.54 -56.65
CA GLY A 329 31.46 8.91 -55.90
C GLY A 329 31.69 8.84 -54.38
N GLN A 330 32.74 9.50 -53.89
CA GLN A 330 33.04 9.63 -52.46
C GLN A 330 32.46 10.91 -51.83
N GLY A 331 31.76 11.73 -52.60
CA GLY A 331 31.11 12.96 -52.11
C GLY A 331 32.07 14.14 -51.93
N ALA A 332 33.22 14.10 -52.60
CA ALA A 332 34.06 15.28 -52.80
C ALA A 332 33.33 16.33 -53.66
N PRO A 333 33.69 17.62 -53.58
CA PRO A 333 33.18 18.62 -54.53
C PRO A 333 33.48 18.18 -55.98
N GLU A 334 32.54 18.32 -56.91
CA GLU A 334 32.73 17.91 -58.32
C GLU A 334 33.98 18.52 -59.00
N ALA A 335 34.45 19.67 -58.51
CA ALA A 335 35.66 20.33 -59.00
C ALA A 335 36.97 19.66 -58.54
N GLU A 336 36.89 18.78 -57.53
CA GLU A 336 37.98 18.06 -56.88
C GLU A 336 37.84 16.53 -57.05
N GLU A 337 36.82 16.06 -57.78
CA GLU A 337 36.69 14.66 -58.18
C GLU A 337 37.57 14.36 -59.41
N ASP A 338 38.28 13.23 -59.37
CA ASP A 338 39.11 12.72 -60.44
C ASP A 338 38.27 12.04 -61.52
N ARG A 339 38.51 12.42 -62.77
CA ARG A 339 37.90 11.80 -63.94
C ARG A 339 38.63 10.54 -64.41
N CYS A 340 39.89 10.35 -64.01
CA CYS A 340 40.77 9.26 -64.41
C CYS A 340 41.42 8.59 -63.18
N PRO A 341 40.67 7.89 -62.31
CA PRO A 341 41.11 7.43 -60.98
C PRO A 341 42.34 6.51 -60.90
N ASP A 342 42.81 6.02 -62.05
CA ASP A 342 43.93 5.08 -62.16
C ASP A 342 45.15 5.71 -62.88
N GLU A 343 45.06 6.95 -63.36
CA GLU A 343 46.07 7.59 -64.19
C GLU A 343 46.28 9.08 -63.82
N PRO A 344 47.45 9.45 -63.24
CA PRO A 344 47.62 10.76 -62.66
C PRO A 344 47.62 11.87 -63.71
N GLY A 345 46.90 12.96 -63.46
CA GLY A 345 46.78 14.09 -64.36
C GLY A 345 46.86 15.46 -63.67
N PRO A 346 47.04 16.53 -64.46
CA PRO A 346 47.10 17.88 -63.90
C PRO A 346 45.71 18.47 -63.61
N LYS A 347 45.69 19.59 -62.89
CA LYS A 347 44.46 20.31 -62.53
C LYS A 347 43.66 20.79 -63.74
N GLU A 348 44.32 21.11 -64.85
CA GLU A 348 43.69 21.59 -66.09
C GLU A 348 42.77 20.54 -66.73
N THR A 349 43.00 19.26 -66.47
CA THR A 349 42.27 18.12 -67.04
C THR A 349 41.42 17.38 -66.01
N GLN A 350 41.32 17.90 -64.77
CA GLN A 350 40.65 17.23 -63.64
C GLN A 350 41.16 15.79 -63.44
N GLY A 351 42.48 15.65 -63.36
CA GLY A 351 43.15 14.39 -63.05
C GLY A 351 43.40 13.44 -64.22
N CYS A 352 43.09 13.84 -65.46
CA CYS A 352 43.38 13.00 -66.65
C CYS A 352 44.68 13.37 -67.39
N PRO A 353 45.40 12.42 -68.00
CA PRO A 353 46.69 12.65 -68.71
C PRO A 353 46.62 13.46 -70.03
#